data_AF-A0A6P0M2F0-F1
#
_entry.id   AF-A0A6P0M2F0-F1
#
_cell.length_a   1.000
_cell.length_b   1.000
_cell.length_c   1.000
_cell.angle_alpha   90.00
_cell.angle_beta   90.00
_cell.angle_gamma   90.00
#
_symmetry.space_group_name_H-M   'P 1'
#
loop_
_entity.id
_entity.type
_entity.pdbx_description
1 polymer ?
#
loop_
_entity_poly.entity_id
_entity_poly.type
_entity_poly.pdbx_seq_one_letter_code
_entity_poly.pdbx_strand_id
1 'polypeptide(L)'
;MKTDLKVKLLQHLTHKKQDEGFTLIELLVVIIIIGILSAIALPSFLNQANKAKQTEARTYVGSMNRAQQAYYLENNGFVNDSGDFGELGLGIATETENYEYGVEPGNDEDEVSNYGEPTRGEDAPIRAYQGVVILGEVENTGEATTLAILCEAKKARVVEGESAKGAGVNVQDKQPKCANDNWKNLSGDPNDNP
;
A
#
# COMPACT_ATOMS: atom_id res chain seq x y z
N MET A 1 65.92 30.37 42.17
CA MET A 1 64.59 30.94 41.82
C MET A 1 64.30 31.01 40.31
N LYS A 2 65.30 31.07 39.40
CA LYS A 2 65.05 31.09 37.92
C LYS A 2 64.76 29.71 37.29
N THR A 3 65.05 28.62 37.98
CA THR A 3 64.93 27.24 37.47
C THR A 3 63.50 26.71 37.51
N ASP A 4 62.73 26.99 38.56
CA ASP A 4 61.32 26.57 38.66
C ASP A 4 60.43 27.19 37.58
N LEU A 5 60.69 28.45 37.21
CA LEU A 5 59.96 29.12 36.14
C LEU A 5 60.23 28.45 34.78
N LYS A 6 61.48 28.05 34.52
CA LYS A 6 61.84 27.29 33.31
C LYS A 6 61.17 25.92 33.27
N VAL A 7 61.10 25.21 34.40
CA VAL A 7 60.47 23.89 34.47
C VAL A 7 58.96 23.99 34.29
N LYS A 8 58.28 24.95 34.93
CA LYS A 8 56.83 25.19 34.75
C LYS A 8 56.49 25.62 33.32
N LEU A 9 57.33 26.46 32.70
CA LEU A 9 57.16 26.88 31.31
C LEU A 9 57.36 25.71 30.34
N LEU A 10 58.38 24.87 30.58
CA LEU A 10 58.62 23.67 29.77
C LEU A 10 57.45 22.67 29.90
N GLN A 11 56.93 22.44 31.11
CA GLN A 11 55.75 21.60 31.34
C GLN A 11 54.49 22.14 30.64
N HIS A 12 54.30 23.47 30.60
CA HIS A 12 53.16 24.07 29.92
C HIS A 12 53.26 23.95 28.39
N LEU A 13 54.49 23.99 27.84
CA LEU A 13 54.75 23.79 26.42
C LEU A 13 54.69 22.31 25.99
N THR A 14 54.96 21.36 26.90
CA THR A 14 54.81 19.92 26.63
C THR A 14 53.37 19.41 26.76
N HIS A 15 52.47 20.17 27.38
CA HIS A 15 51.07 19.80 27.60
C HIS A 15 50.10 20.30 26.53
N LYS A 16 50.61 20.79 25.39
CA LYS A 16 49.78 21.08 24.21
C LYS A 16 49.34 19.73 23.63
N LYS A 17 48.24 19.18 24.17
CA LYS A 17 47.54 18.06 23.55
C LYS A 17 47.38 18.37 22.07
N GLN A 18 47.87 17.48 21.23
CA GLN A 18 47.59 17.51 19.81
C GLN A 18 46.10 17.16 19.68
N ASP A 19 45.24 18.17 19.78
CA ASP A 19 43.86 18.05 19.34
C ASP A 19 43.94 17.91 17.81
N GLU A 20 44.05 16.67 17.35
CA GLU A 20 43.97 16.32 15.94
C GLU A 20 42.55 16.67 15.47
N GLY A 21 42.42 17.82 14.82
CA GLY A 21 41.17 18.24 14.21
C GLY A 21 40.85 17.41 12.97
N PHE A 22 39.57 17.13 12.75
CA PHE A 22 39.07 16.46 11.54
C PHE A 22 39.50 17.25 10.30
N THR A 23 40.07 16.58 9.31
CA THR A 23 40.48 17.25 8.08
C THR A 23 39.28 17.45 7.15
N LEU A 24 39.30 18.52 6.34
CA LEU A 24 38.26 18.76 5.33
C LEU A 24 38.20 17.63 4.30
N ILE A 25 39.34 16.99 4.01
CA ILE A 25 39.40 15.88 3.07
C ILE A 25 38.76 14.61 3.64
N GLU A 26 38.92 14.32 4.93
CA GLU A 26 38.22 13.20 5.58
C GLU A 26 36.71 13.38 5.52
N LEU A 27 36.22 14.59 5.81
CA LEU A 27 34.78 14.87 5.71
C LEU A 27 34.28 14.77 4.26
N LEU A 28 35.08 15.22 3.29
CA LEU A 28 34.76 15.13 1.86
C LEU A 28 34.64 13.67 1.39
N VAL A 29 35.56 12.79 1.80
CA VAL A 29 35.48 11.36 1.43
C VAL A 29 34.26 10.71 2.07
N VAL A 30 33.92 11.04 3.32
CA VAL A 30 32.75 10.49 4.01
C VAL A 30 31.45 10.86 3.32
N ILE A 31 31.25 12.13 2.94
CA ILE A 31 30.02 12.54 2.24
C ILE A 31 29.91 11.90 0.85
N ILE A 32 31.05 11.65 0.17
CA ILE A 32 31.06 10.94 -1.11
C ILE A 32 30.58 9.49 -0.92
N ILE A 33 31.10 8.80 0.09
CA ILE A 33 30.69 7.41 0.39
C ILE A 33 29.19 7.36 0.75
N ILE A 34 28.72 8.24 1.64
CA ILE A 34 27.29 8.32 2.02
C ILE A 34 26.42 8.65 0.80
N GLY A 35 26.88 9.53 -0.10
CA GLY A 35 26.17 9.88 -1.33
C GLY A 35 25.98 8.69 -2.25
N ILE A 36 27.03 7.89 -2.48
CA ILE A 36 26.96 6.68 -3.31
C ILE A 36 26.02 5.65 -2.69
N LEU A 37 26.13 5.39 -1.38
CA LEU A 37 25.25 4.44 -0.70
C LEU A 37 23.79 4.89 -0.74
N SER A 38 23.53 6.18 -0.52
CA SER A 38 22.18 6.76 -0.54
C SER A 38 21.53 6.67 -1.92
N ALA A 39 22.29 6.87 -3.00
CA ALA A 39 21.79 6.79 -4.37
C ALA A 39 21.23 5.38 -4.72
N ILE A 40 21.83 4.32 -4.17
CA ILE A 40 21.39 2.94 -4.40
C ILE A 40 20.29 2.54 -3.41
N ALA A 41 20.42 2.95 -2.14
CA ALA A 41 19.51 2.53 -1.08
C ALA A 41 18.14 3.22 -1.15
N LEU A 42 18.09 4.51 -1.49
CA LEU A 42 16.86 5.30 -1.47
C LEU A 42 15.74 4.75 -2.38
N PRO A 43 15.97 4.43 -3.66
CA PRO A 43 14.89 3.89 -4.51
C PRO A 43 14.36 2.54 -4.00
N SER A 44 15.24 1.69 -3.45
CA SER A 44 14.85 0.41 -2.84
C SER A 44 14.00 0.63 -1.58
N PHE A 45 14.39 1.58 -0.73
CA PHE A 45 13.64 1.93 0.46
C PHE A 45 12.24 2.47 0.13
N LEU A 46 12.14 3.40 -0.83
CA LEU A 46 10.85 3.96 -1.27
C LEU A 46 9.94 2.88 -1.86
N ASN A 47 10.49 1.94 -2.64
CA ASN A 47 9.71 0.82 -3.17
C ASN A 47 9.18 -0.09 -2.06
N GLN A 48 10.00 -0.38 -1.04
CA GLN A 48 9.55 -1.18 0.12
C GLN A 48 8.46 -0.46 0.93
N ALA A 49 8.62 0.84 1.16
CA ALA A 49 7.58 1.65 1.80
C ALA A 49 6.27 1.61 0.99
N ASN A 50 6.34 1.76 -0.33
CA ASN A 50 5.17 1.68 -1.20
C ASN A 50 4.52 0.28 -1.19
N LYS A 51 5.30 -0.80 -1.08
CA LYS A 51 4.76 -2.16 -0.92
C LYS A 51 4.05 -2.35 0.43
N ALA A 52 4.58 -1.77 1.51
CA ALA A 52 3.92 -1.81 2.81
C ALA A 52 2.56 -1.10 2.76
N LYS A 53 2.51 0.11 2.16
CA LYS A 53 1.26 0.84 1.91
C LYS A 53 0.26 0.01 1.10
N GLN A 54 0.71 -0.63 0.02
CA GLN A 54 -0.14 -1.48 -0.82
C GLN A 54 -0.65 -2.74 -0.09
N THR A 55 0.11 -3.27 0.87
CA THR A 55 -0.32 -4.42 1.69
C THR A 55 -1.49 -4.07 2.62
N GLU A 56 -1.56 -2.82 3.09
CA GLU A 56 -2.69 -2.26 3.83
C GLU A 56 -3.97 -2.38 3.00
N ALA A 57 -3.98 -1.77 1.81
CA ALA A 57 -5.14 -1.80 0.91
C ALA A 57 -5.54 -3.21 0.50
N ARG A 58 -4.57 -4.07 0.14
CA ARG A 58 -4.86 -5.46 -0.20
C ARG A 58 -5.58 -6.19 0.95
N THR A 59 -5.13 -5.98 2.18
CA THR A 59 -5.72 -6.59 3.37
C THR A 59 -7.12 -6.05 3.65
N TYR A 60 -7.31 -4.73 3.54
CA TYR A 60 -8.57 -4.07 3.86
C TYR A 60 -9.64 -4.38 2.81
N VAL A 61 -9.34 -4.25 1.51
CA VAL A 61 -10.29 -4.61 0.44
C VAL A 61 -10.63 -6.11 0.47
N GLY A 62 -9.64 -6.97 0.76
CA GLY A 62 -9.93 -8.39 0.97
C GLY A 62 -10.81 -8.66 2.19
N SER A 63 -10.73 -7.83 3.23
CA SER A 63 -11.62 -7.92 4.41
C SER A 63 -13.01 -7.38 4.10
N MET A 64 -13.11 -6.30 3.32
CA MET A 64 -14.38 -5.79 2.77
C MET A 64 -15.10 -6.87 1.97
N ASN A 65 -14.40 -7.59 1.08
CA ASN A 65 -14.99 -8.70 0.35
C ASN A 65 -15.56 -9.79 1.27
N ARG A 66 -14.87 -10.15 2.36
CA ARG A 66 -15.37 -11.14 3.32
C ARG A 66 -16.56 -10.62 4.12
N ALA A 67 -16.52 -9.35 4.51
CA ALA A 67 -17.62 -8.72 5.23
C ALA A 67 -18.88 -8.59 4.36
N GLN A 68 -18.74 -8.23 3.08
CA GLN A 68 -19.87 -8.21 2.14
C GLN A 68 -20.51 -9.59 2.00
N GLN A 69 -19.71 -10.65 1.87
CA GLN A 69 -20.23 -12.03 1.82
C GLN A 69 -20.98 -12.39 3.11
N ALA A 70 -20.41 -12.09 4.27
CA ALA A 70 -21.07 -12.35 5.55
C ALA A 70 -22.36 -11.54 5.71
N TYR A 71 -22.33 -10.24 5.37
CA TYR A 71 -23.47 -9.35 5.45
C TYR A 71 -24.60 -9.83 4.52
N TYR A 72 -24.28 -10.30 3.32
CA TYR A 72 -25.27 -10.88 2.41
C TYR A 72 -25.93 -12.14 2.99
N LEU A 73 -25.16 -13.02 3.63
CA LEU A 73 -25.71 -14.22 4.27
C LEU A 73 -26.65 -13.91 5.44
N GLU A 74 -26.47 -12.77 6.11
CA GLU A 74 -27.28 -12.34 7.24
C GLU A 74 -28.49 -11.51 6.82
N ASN A 75 -28.34 -10.65 5.81
CA ASN A 75 -29.31 -9.60 5.47
C ASN A 75 -29.92 -9.75 4.07
N ASN A 76 -29.47 -10.72 3.26
CA ASN A 76 -29.92 -10.96 1.89
C ASN A 76 -29.81 -9.72 0.98
N GLY A 77 -28.68 -9.02 1.09
CA GLY A 77 -28.32 -7.86 0.28
C GLY A 77 -26.89 -7.42 0.57
N PHE A 78 -26.30 -6.58 -0.28
CA PHE A 78 -24.97 -6.01 -0.06
C PHE A 78 -25.03 -4.59 0.50
N VAL A 79 -23.99 -4.19 1.23
CA VAL A 79 -23.79 -2.78 1.57
C VAL A 79 -23.24 -2.07 0.35
N ASN A 80 -24.06 -1.29 -0.34
CA ASN A 80 -23.72 -0.67 -1.62
C ASN A 80 -23.67 0.86 -1.59
N ASP A 81 -24.00 1.49 -0.45
CA ASP A 81 -23.82 2.93 -0.21
C ASP A 81 -22.62 3.16 0.72
N SER A 82 -21.76 4.11 0.35
CA SER A 82 -20.61 4.50 1.17
C SER A 82 -21.01 5.09 2.54
N GLY A 83 -22.23 5.64 2.68
CA GLY A 83 -22.80 6.10 3.94
C GLY A 83 -23.06 4.96 4.94
N ASP A 84 -23.32 3.76 4.43
CA ASP A 84 -23.65 2.57 5.24
C ASP A 84 -22.45 1.65 5.43
N PHE A 85 -21.24 2.08 5.06
CA PHE A 85 -20.00 1.32 5.20
C PHE A 85 -19.79 0.73 6.60
N GLY A 86 -20.26 1.44 7.63
CA GLY A 86 -20.18 1.00 9.03
C GLY A 86 -20.92 -0.32 9.31
N GLU A 87 -21.91 -0.67 8.51
CA GLU A 87 -22.67 -1.92 8.64
C GLU A 87 -21.82 -3.17 8.36
N LEU A 88 -20.71 -3.04 7.62
CA LEU A 88 -19.76 -4.13 7.42
C LEU A 88 -19.03 -4.55 8.70
N GLY A 89 -19.09 -3.76 9.78
CA GLY A 89 -18.58 -4.15 11.10
C GLY A 89 -17.06 -4.38 11.17
N LEU A 90 -16.30 -3.89 10.19
CA LEU A 90 -14.87 -4.18 10.03
C LEU A 90 -13.96 -3.44 11.02
N GLY A 91 -14.43 -2.32 11.59
CA GLY A 91 -13.62 -1.44 12.43
C GLY A 91 -12.42 -0.80 11.70
N ILE A 92 -12.46 -0.73 10.36
CA ILE A 92 -11.47 -0.01 9.55
C ILE A 92 -11.95 1.42 9.29
N ALA A 93 -11.01 2.36 9.22
CA ALA A 93 -11.31 3.72 8.80
C ALA A 93 -11.57 3.74 7.28
N THR A 94 -12.57 4.51 6.84
CA THR A 94 -12.85 4.75 5.41
C THR A 94 -11.79 5.62 4.74
N GLU A 95 -10.89 6.24 5.51
CA GLU A 95 -9.76 7.00 5.00
C GLU A 95 -8.55 6.79 5.91
N THR A 96 -7.41 6.44 5.33
CA THR A 96 -6.11 6.39 5.98
C THR A 96 -5.17 7.38 5.29
N GLU A 97 -3.92 7.49 5.76
CA GLU A 97 -2.94 8.35 5.08
C GLU A 97 -2.73 7.95 3.61
N ASN A 98 -2.92 6.66 3.28
CA ASN A 98 -2.54 6.10 1.99
C ASN A 98 -3.75 5.85 1.07
N TYR A 99 -4.90 5.47 1.63
CA TYR A 99 -6.06 5.01 0.87
C TYR A 99 -7.39 5.56 1.40
N GLU A 100 -8.30 5.87 0.49
CA GLU A 100 -9.73 6.01 0.71
C GLU A 100 -10.37 4.65 0.40
N TYR A 101 -11.21 4.16 1.32
CA TYR A 101 -11.96 2.93 1.20
C TYR A 101 -13.44 3.23 1.11
N GLY A 102 -14.12 2.54 0.21
CA GLY A 102 -15.56 2.67 0.10
C GLY A 102 -16.18 1.53 -0.69
N VAL A 103 -17.49 1.64 -0.83
CA VAL A 103 -18.33 0.68 -1.54
C VAL A 103 -19.17 1.41 -2.56
N GLU A 104 -19.40 0.75 -3.69
CA GLU A 104 -20.20 1.24 -4.80
C GLU A 104 -21.14 0.13 -5.27
N PRO A 105 -22.36 0.47 -5.70
CA PRO A 105 -23.27 -0.51 -6.28
C PRO A 105 -22.67 -1.07 -7.58
N GLY A 106 -22.96 -2.34 -7.86
CA GLY A 106 -22.73 -2.92 -9.18
C GLY A 106 -23.80 -2.52 -10.18
N ASN A 107 -23.92 -3.29 -11.26
CA ASN A 107 -24.95 -3.03 -12.27
C ASN A 107 -26.31 -3.56 -11.83
N ASP A 108 -26.30 -4.60 -10.99
CA ASP A 108 -27.47 -5.27 -10.43
C ASP A 108 -27.45 -5.24 -8.89
N GLU A 109 -28.59 -5.53 -8.26
CA GLU A 109 -28.74 -5.54 -6.78
C GLU A 109 -27.91 -6.63 -6.08
N ASP A 110 -27.53 -7.65 -6.85
CA ASP A 110 -26.71 -8.79 -6.45
C ASP A 110 -25.21 -8.56 -6.70
N GLU A 111 -24.80 -7.31 -6.88
CA GLU A 111 -23.42 -6.93 -7.19
C GLU A 111 -22.95 -5.74 -6.35
N VAL A 112 -21.73 -5.83 -5.84
CA VAL A 112 -21.09 -4.71 -5.13
C VAL A 112 -19.60 -4.63 -5.45
N SER A 113 -19.10 -3.41 -5.61
CA SER A 113 -17.67 -3.13 -5.69
C SER A 113 -17.18 -2.46 -4.40
N ASN A 114 -16.13 -3.04 -3.83
CA ASN A 114 -15.32 -2.45 -2.79
C ASN A 114 -14.11 -1.79 -3.44
N TYR A 115 -13.68 -0.61 -3.00
CA TYR A 115 -12.47 0.01 -3.52
C TYR A 115 -11.51 0.44 -2.41
N GLY A 116 -10.23 0.46 -2.78
CA GLY A 116 -9.15 1.13 -2.07
C GLY A 116 -8.43 2.05 -3.05
N GLU A 117 -8.81 3.32 -3.07
CA GLU A 117 -8.26 4.35 -3.97
C GLU A 117 -7.15 5.12 -3.24
N PRO A 118 -5.96 5.33 -3.84
CA PRO A 118 -4.93 6.14 -3.19
C PRO A 118 -5.39 7.58 -2.90
N THR A 119 -5.19 8.07 -1.68
CA THR A 119 -5.62 9.43 -1.26
C THR A 119 -4.97 10.56 -2.06
N ARG A 120 -3.78 10.31 -2.61
CA ARG A 120 -3.05 11.27 -3.47
C ARG A 120 -3.56 11.29 -4.92
N GLY A 121 -4.62 10.54 -5.24
CA GLY A 121 -5.22 10.49 -6.57
C GLY A 121 -4.18 10.15 -7.64
N GLU A 122 -4.17 10.93 -8.72
CA GLU A 122 -3.26 10.75 -9.86
C GLU A 122 -1.79 10.86 -9.49
N ASP A 123 -1.41 11.56 -8.41
CA ASP A 123 0.00 11.73 -8.00
C ASP A 123 0.52 10.58 -7.11
N ALA A 124 -0.30 9.55 -6.85
CA ALA A 124 0.06 8.50 -5.92
C ALA A 124 1.08 7.50 -6.53
N PRO A 125 2.24 7.25 -5.89
CA PRO A 125 3.23 6.27 -6.35
C PRO A 125 2.87 4.82 -5.98
N ILE A 126 1.59 4.55 -5.74
CA ILE A 126 1.02 3.28 -5.31
C ILE A 126 -0.20 2.94 -6.17
N ARG A 127 -0.59 1.67 -6.14
CA ARG A 127 -1.65 1.10 -7.00
C ARG A 127 -3.00 1.14 -6.30
N ALA A 128 -4.07 1.26 -7.10
CA ALA A 128 -5.44 1.12 -6.62
C ALA A 128 -5.83 -0.35 -6.50
N TYR A 129 -6.76 -0.64 -5.58
CA TYR A 129 -7.27 -1.97 -5.31
C TYR A 129 -8.79 -2.00 -5.46
N GLN A 130 -9.30 -3.03 -6.10
CA GLN A 130 -10.72 -3.24 -6.29
C GLN A 130 -11.11 -4.62 -5.76
N GLY A 131 -12.16 -4.69 -4.98
CA GLY A 131 -12.85 -5.90 -4.61
C GLY A 131 -14.20 -5.93 -5.31
N VAL A 132 -14.59 -7.08 -5.83
CA VAL A 132 -15.94 -7.28 -6.37
C VAL A 132 -16.53 -8.48 -5.67
N VAL A 133 -17.77 -8.34 -5.20
CA VAL A 133 -18.55 -9.43 -4.62
C VAL A 133 -19.89 -9.47 -5.33
N ILE A 134 -20.29 -10.67 -5.76
CA ILE A 134 -21.55 -10.90 -6.46
C ILE A 134 -22.27 -12.11 -5.89
N LEU A 135 -23.59 -12.20 -6.08
CA LEU A 135 -24.29 -13.48 -6.03
C LEU A 135 -24.13 -14.19 -7.38
N GLY A 136 -23.33 -15.24 -7.40
CA GLY A 136 -23.08 -16.05 -8.60
C GLY A 136 -23.52 -17.49 -8.40
N GLU A 137 -23.26 -18.33 -9.39
CA GLU A 137 -23.46 -19.78 -9.29
C GLU A 137 -22.11 -20.49 -9.18
N VAL A 138 -22.01 -21.50 -8.31
CA VAL A 138 -20.83 -22.38 -8.30
C VAL A 138 -20.83 -23.25 -9.55
N GLU A 139 -19.67 -23.32 -10.21
CA GLU A 139 -19.48 -24.22 -11.36
C GLU A 139 -19.91 -25.65 -11.00
N ASN A 140 -20.70 -26.26 -11.89
CA ASN A 140 -21.21 -27.63 -11.81
C ASN A 140 -22.36 -27.90 -10.84
N THR A 141 -22.66 -27.05 -9.86
CA THR A 141 -23.81 -27.26 -8.96
C THR A 141 -25.00 -26.36 -9.30
N GLY A 142 -24.76 -25.19 -9.89
CA GLY A 142 -25.81 -24.20 -10.16
C GLY A 142 -26.41 -23.59 -8.88
N GLU A 143 -25.76 -23.79 -7.73
CA GLU A 143 -26.21 -23.24 -6.46
C GLU A 143 -25.75 -21.78 -6.35
N ALA A 144 -26.68 -20.91 -5.97
CA ALA A 144 -26.40 -19.50 -5.71
C ALA A 144 -25.49 -19.38 -4.48
N THR A 145 -24.35 -18.71 -4.65
CA THR A 145 -23.42 -18.40 -3.57
C THR A 145 -22.77 -17.06 -3.82
N THR A 146 -22.27 -16.42 -2.75
CA THR A 146 -21.50 -15.20 -2.89
C THR A 146 -20.10 -15.54 -3.40
N LEU A 147 -19.72 -14.96 -4.54
CA LEU A 147 -18.38 -15.08 -5.12
C LEU A 147 -17.65 -13.74 -4.98
N ALA A 148 -16.35 -13.78 -4.75
CA ALA A 148 -15.55 -12.58 -4.60
C ALA A 148 -14.23 -12.65 -5.36
N ILE A 149 -13.80 -11.52 -5.89
CA ILE A 149 -12.48 -11.31 -6.51
C ILE A 149 -11.84 -10.05 -5.95
N LEU A 150 -10.51 -10.06 -5.88
CA LEU A 150 -9.67 -8.95 -5.47
C LEU A 150 -8.70 -8.67 -6.60
N CYS A 151 -8.66 -7.43 -7.03
CA CYS A 151 -7.92 -6.96 -8.17
C CYS A 151 -7.01 -5.80 -7.76
N GLU A 152 -5.84 -5.73 -8.40
CA GLU A 152 -4.87 -4.65 -8.24
C GLU A 152 -4.58 -4.02 -9.59
N ALA A 153 -4.56 -2.69 -9.67
CA ALA A 153 -4.18 -2.00 -10.89
C ALA A 153 -2.72 -2.36 -11.27
N LYS A 154 -2.45 -2.69 -12.54
CA LYS A 154 -1.10 -3.08 -13.00
C LYS A 154 -0.07 -1.93 -12.86
N LYS A 155 -0.54 -0.69 -12.88
CA LYS A 155 0.26 0.54 -12.79
C LYS A 155 -0.14 1.37 -11.57
N ALA A 156 0.82 2.10 -11.00
CA ALA A 156 0.53 3.08 -9.95
C ALA A 156 -0.16 4.32 -10.54
N ARG A 157 -0.90 5.07 -9.74
CA ARG A 157 -1.68 6.23 -10.25
C ARG A 157 -0.80 7.29 -10.92
N VAL A 158 0.38 7.57 -10.35
CA VAL A 158 1.40 8.52 -10.89
C VAL A 158 1.95 8.16 -12.27
N VAL A 159 1.71 6.93 -12.74
CA VAL A 159 2.08 6.48 -14.09
C VAL A 159 0.84 6.01 -14.85
N GLU A 160 -0.26 6.76 -14.71
CA GLU A 160 -1.53 6.52 -15.40
C GLU A 160 -2.12 5.13 -15.07
N GLY A 161 -2.03 4.74 -13.80
CA GLY A 161 -2.74 3.56 -13.29
C GLY A 161 -4.24 3.80 -13.20
N GLU A 162 -5.03 2.73 -13.25
CA GLU A 162 -6.50 2.80 -13.14
C GLU A 162 -6.94 3.30 -11.76
N SER A 163 -8.10 3.97 -11.72
CA SER A 163 -8.79 4.30 -10.47
C SER A 163 -9.70 3.14 -10.07
N ALA A 164 -9.71 2.77 -8.79
CA ALA A 164 -10.65 1.78 -8.27
C ALA A 164 -12.06 2.35 -8.08
N LYS A 165 -12.16 3.66 -7.83
CA LYS A 165 -13.43 4.37 -7.67
C LYS A 165 -14.11 4.51 -9.04
N GLY A 166 -15.34 4.02 -9.18
CA GLY A 166 -16.06 3.97 -10.44
C GLY A 166 -15.54 2.90 -11.42
N ALA A 167 -14.67 1.97 -11.00
CA ALA A 167 -14.22 0.86 -11.84
C ALA A 167 -15.38 -0.09 -12.23
N GLY A 168 -16.46 -0.08 -11.43
CA GLY A 168 -17.68 -0.84 -11.67
C GLY A 168 -17.49 -2.35 -11.50
N VAL A 169 -18.58 -3.10 -11.59
CA VAL A 169 -18.55 -4.56 -11.49
C VAL A 169 -18.49 -5.17 -12.89
N ASN A 170 -17.59 -6.16 -13.07
CA ASN A 170 -17.50 -6.96 -14.28
C ASN A 170 -17.81 -8.42 -13.95
N VAL A 171 -18.86 -8.95 -14.57
CA VAL A 171 -19.27 -10.36 -14.42
C VAL A 171 -19.16 -11.04 -15.77
N GLN A 172 -18.46 -12.18 -15.80
CA GLN A 172 -18.34 -13.04 -16.96
C GLN A 172 -18.62 -14.47 -16.55
N ASP A 173 -19.47 -15.18 -17.30
CA ASP A 173 -19.85 -16.57 -17.01
C ASP A 173 -20.36 -16.78 -15.57
N LYS A 174 -21.13 -15.80 -15.05
CA LYS A 174 -21.65 -15.76 -13.67
C LYS A 174 -20.56 -15.72 -12.58
N GLN A 175 -19.34 -15.34 -12.94
CA GLN A 175 -18.22 -15.16 -12.03
C GLN A 175 -17.73 -13.70 -12.04
N PRO A 176 -17.28 -13.17 -10.89
CA PRO A 176 -16.73 -11.83 -10.86
C PRO A 176 -15.33 -11.82 -11.50
N LYS A 177 -15.08 -10.83 -12.34
CA LYS A 177 -13.79 -10.57 -12.98
C LYS A 177 -13.30 -9.17 -12.61
N CYS A 178 -12.00 -8.94 -12.79
CA CYS A 178 -11.47 -7.59 -12.70
C CYS A 178 -12.05 -6.70 -13.81
N ALA A 179 -12.17 -5.40 -13.57
CA ALA A 179 -12.86 -4.48 -14.47
C ALA A 179 -12.37 -4.58 -15.93
N ASN A 180 -11.06 -4.69 -16.15
CA ASN A 180 -10.44 -4.83 -17.48
C ASN A 180 -8.99 -5.39 -17.39
N ASP A 181 -8.31 -5.49 -18.54
CA ASP A 181 -6.94 -5.99 -18.66
C ASP A 181 -5.87 -5.13 -17.97
N ASN A 182 -6.18 -3.91 -17.51
CA ASN A 182 -5.25 -3.11 -16.72
C ASN A 182 -5.25 -3.50 -15.24
N TRP A 183 -6.06 -4.47 -14.85
CA TRP A 183 -6.11 -5.04 -13.51
C TRP A 183 -5.49 -6.44 -13.47
N LYS A 184 -4.88 -6.77 -12.34
CA LYS A 184 -4.35 -8.09 -12.03
C LYS A 184 -5.23 -8.73 -10.96
N ASN A 185 -5.70 -9.95 -11.21
CA ASN A 185 -6.38 -10.75 -10.20
C ASN A 185 -5.39 -11.19 -9.11
N LEU A 186 -5.79 -11.02 -7.85
CA LEU A 186 -5.05 -11.44 -6.65
C LEU A 186 -5.79 -12.49 -5.81
N SER A 187 -7.05 -12.78 -6.15
CA SER A 187 -7.79 -13.93 -5.61
C SER A 187 -7.34 -15.13 -6.41
N GLY A 188 -6.46 -15.93 -5.80
CA GLY A 188 -5.75 -17.04 -6.47
C GLY A 188 -6.64 -17.78 -7.45
N ASP A 189 -6.45 -17.50 -8.74
CA ASP A 189 -7.07 -18.25 -9.81
C ASP A 189 -6.44 -19.65 -9.75
N PRO A 190 -7.24 -20.74 -9.77
CA PRO A 190 -6.71 -22.09 -9.95
C PRO A 190 -5.75 -22.24 -11.14
N ASN A 191 -5.76 -21.30 -12.09
CA ASN A 191 -4.96 -21.31 -13.32
C ASN A 191 -3.79 -20.32 -13.33
N ASP A 192 -3.60 -19.48 -12.31
CA ASP A 192 -2.45 -18.55 -12.22
C ASP A 192 -1.32 -19.24 -11.45
N ASN A 193 -0.63 -20.16 -12.13
CA ASN A 193 0.59 -20.79 -11.62
C ASN A 193 1.72 -19.74 -11.53
N PRO A 194 2.52 -19.71 -10.45
CA PRO A 194 3.63 -18.76 -10.27
C PRO A 194 4.64 -18.74 -11.42
#